data_AF-A0A6P0XFJ1-F1
#
_entry.id   AF-A0A6P0XFJ1-F1
#
_cell.length_a   1.000
_cell.length_b   1.000
_cell.length_c   1.000
_cell.angle_alpha   90.00
_cell.angle_beta   90.00
_cell.angle_gamma   90.00
#
_symmetry.space_group_name_H-M   'P 1'
#
loop_
_entity.id
_entity.type
_entity.pdbx_description
1 polymer ?
#
loop_
_entity_poly.entity_id
_entity_poly.type
_entity_poly.pdbx_seq_one_letter_code
_entity_poly.pdbx_strand_id
1 'polypeptide(L)' 'TILELRRWCESKGGFLTVLAAPLEIKEKLDIWGYSQNGLEIMRRIKQQFDPQNILNPHSFVGGI' A
#
# COMPACT_ATOMS: atom_id res chain seq x y z
N THR A 1 1.86 18.31 3.36
CA THR A 1 1.77 17.29 2.27
C THR A 1 1.14 16.00 2.82
N ILE A 2 0.67 15.07 1.97
CA ILE A 2 0.09 13.78 2.45
C ILE A 2 1.10 13.01 3.31
N LEU A 3 2.39 13.06 2.96
CA LEU A 3 3.47 12.42 3.72
C LEU A 3 3.66 13.03 5.11
N GLU A 4 3.48 14.34 5.26
CA GLU A 4 3.53 14.99 6.58
C GLU A 4 2.35 14.57 7.47
N LEU A 5 1.14 14.49 6.91
CA LEU A 5 -0.03 14.00 7.64
C LEU A 5 0.14 12.54 8.05
N ARG A 6 0.69 11.70 7.17
CA ARG A 6 0.98 10.29 7.48
C ARG A 6 1.97 10.17 8.65
N ARG A 7 3.09 10.89 8.59
CA ARG A 7 4.07 10.93 9.70
C ARG A 7 3.45 11.42 11.01
N TRP A 8 2.56 12.40 10.93
CA TRP A 8 1.84 12.88 12.12
C TRP A 8 0.93 11.80 12.70
N CYS A 9 0.13 11.09 11.88
CA CYS A 9 -0.70 9.97 12.32
C CYS A 9 0.15 8.85 12.96
N GLU A 10 1.26 8.47 12.33
CA GLU A 10 2.19 7.45 12.84
C GLU A 10 2.78 7.86 14.21
N SER A 11 3.13 9.14 14.38
CA SER A 11 3.62 9.67 15.67
C SER A 11 2.60 9.59 16.81
N LYS A 12 1.31 9.41 16.46
CA LYS A 12 0.20 9.19 17.39
C LYS A 12 -0.22 7.72 17.50
N GLY A 13 0.52 6.80 16.87
CA GLY A 13 0.17 5.38 16.81
C GLY A 13 -0.99 5.06 15.87
N GLY A 14 -1.39 6.01 15.01
CA GLY A 14 -2.41 5.83 13.99
C GLY A 14 -1.83 5.54 12.60
N PHE A 15 -2.71 5.47 11.60
CA PHE A 15 -2.35 5.21 10.19
C PHE A 15 -3.12 6.14 9.25
N LEU A 16 -2.60 6.34 8.04
CA LEU A 16 -3.24 7.14 6.99
C LEU A 16 -3.15 6.42 5.64
N THR A 17 -4.32 6.09 5.09
CA THR A 17 -4.51 5.46 3.78
C THR A 17 -5.29 6.40 2.86
N VAL A 18 -4.90 6.44 1.59
CA VAL A 18 -5.58 7.20 0.55
C VAL A 18 -6.52 6.28 -0.22
N LEU A 19 -7.82 6.42 -0.03
CA LEU A 19 -8.84 5.56 -0.66
C LEU A 19 -9.06 5.89 -2.14
N ALA A 20 -8.93 7.16 -2.52
CA ALA A 20 -9.12 7.63 -3.88
C ALA A 20 -8.18 8.80 -4.19
N ALA A 21 -7.58 8.74 -5.37
CA ALA A 21 -6.74 9.80 -5.93
C ALA A 21 -6.65 9.61 -7.45
N PRO A 22 -6.35 10.69 -8.21
CA PRO A 22 -5.93 10.60 -9.60
C PRO A 22 -4.73 9.64 -9.79
N LEU A 23 -4.62 9.04 -10.98
CA LEU A 23 -3.58 8.05 -11.28
C LEU A 23 -2.18 8.63 -11.10
N GLU A 24 -1.99 9.88 -11.49
CA GLU A 24 -0.73 10.60 -11.41
C GLU A 24 -0.24 10.76 -9.97
N ILE A 25 -1.16 10.72 -9.00
CA ILE A 25 -0.84 10.72 -7.57
C ILE A 25 -0.53 9.30 -7.11
N LYS A 26 -1.33 8.31 -7.51
CA LYS A 26 -1.16 6.89 -7.14
C LYS A 26 0.20 6.34 -7.59
N GLU A 27 0.71 6.77 -8.75
CA GLU A 27 2.03 6.34 -9.26
C GLU A 27 3.21 6.89 -8.45
N LYS A 28 3.02 8.01 -7.75
CA LYS A 28 4.09 8.74 -7.03
C LYS A 28 4.01 8.57 -5.51
N LEU A 29 2.92 8.01 -5.01
CA LEU A 29 2.62 7.90 -3.59
C LEU A 29 2.19 6.47 -3.27
N ASP A 30 2.83 5.85 -2.28
CA ASP A 30 2.27 4.67 -1.64
C ASP A 30 0.93 5.06 -0.98
N ILE A 31 -0.18 4.66 -1.60
CA ILE A 31 -1.53 4.97 -1.14
C ILE A 31 -1.91 4.21 0.13
N TRP A 32 -1.27 3.07 0.41
CA TRP A 32 -1.60 2.23 1.56
C TRP A 32 -0.99 2.80 2.83
N GLY A 33 0.26 3.27 2.77
CA GLY A 33 0.98 3.77 3.95
C GLY A 33 1.24 2.70 4.98
N TYR A 34 1.30 1.43 4.54
CA TYR A 34 1.50 0.28 5.39
C TYR A 34 2.91 -0.28 5.19
N SER A 35 3.72 -0.25 6.24
CA SER A 35 5.11 -0.71 6.22
C SER A 35 5.40 -1.86 7.18
N GLN A 36 4.35 -2.54 7.70
CA GLN A 36 4.46 -3.47 8.81
C GLN A 36 4.50 -4.96 8.38
N ASN A 37 4.70 -5.81 9.39
CA ASN A 37 5.07 -7.24 9.29
C ASN A 37 4.12 -8.16 8.50
N GLY A 38 2.98 -7.67 8.00
CA GLY A 38 2.00 -8.47 7.25
C GLY A 38 2.36 -8.71 5.77
N LEU A 39 3.32 -7.98 5.21
CA LEU A 39 3.60 -8.00 3.76
C LEU A 39 3.92 -9.41 3.24
N GLU A 40 4.70 -10.18 3.98
CA GLU A 40 5.09 -11.52 3.57
C GLU A 40 3.90 -12.49 3.54
N ILE A 41 2.98 -12.39 4.49
CA ILE A 41 1.74 -13.19 4.49
C ILE A 41 0.86 -12.77 3.30
N MET A 42 0.69 -11.47 3.06
CA MET A 42 -0.10 -10.96 1.94
C MET A 42 0.47 -11.42 0.59
N ARG A 43 1.80 -11.41 0.44
CA ARG A 43 2.48 -11.92 -0.75
C ARG A 43 2.23 -13.41 -0.96
N ARG A 44 2.29 -14.23 0.10
CA ARG A 44 2.00 -15.67 0.01
C ARG A 44 0.55 -15.92 -0.41
N ILE A 45 -0.41 -15.20 0.17
CA ILE A 45 -1.82 -15.29 -0.22
C ILE A 45 -1.97 -14.93 -1.71
N LYS A 46 -1.43 -13.79 -2.13
CA LYS A 46 -1.44 -13.34 -3.53
C LYS A 46 -0.85 -14.40 -4.47
N GLN A 47 0.27 -15.01 -4.10
CA GLN A 47 0.90 -16.05 -4.91
C GLN A 47 0.06 -17.34 -5.04
N GLN A 48 -0.74 -17.69 -4.03
CA GLN A 48 -1.64 -18.86 -4.13
C GLN A 48 -2.79 -18.63 -5.10
N PHE A 49 -3.35 -17.41 -5.15
CA PHE A 49 -4.53 -17.09 -5.96
C PHE A 49 -4.20 -16.49 -7.33
N ASP A 50 -3.06 -15.84 -7.47
CA ASP A 50 -2.60 -15.23 -8.72
C ASP A 50 -1.08 -15.43 -8.90
N PRO A 51 -0.64 -16.67 -9.16
CA PRO A 51 0.77 -17.01 -9.30
C PRO A 51 1.44 -16.33 -10.51
N GLN A 52 0.65 -15.87 -11.49
CA GLN A 52 1.14 -15.18 -12.69
C GLN A 52 1.08 -13.66 -12.57
N ASN A 53 0.63 -13.12 -11.43
CA ASN A 53 0.50 -11.68 -11.18
C ASN A 53 -0.31 -10.92 -12.26
N ILE A 54 -1.41 -11.53 -12.72
CA ILE A 54 -2.28 -10.98 -13.75
C ILE A 54 -3.26 -9.96 -13.17
N LEU A 55 -3.71 -10.20 -11.93
CA LEU A 55 -4.72 -9.39 -11.28
C LEU A 55 -4.09 -8.16 -10.63
N ASN A 56 -4.20 -7.02 -11.31
CA ASN A 56 -3.89 -5.69 -10.80
C ASN A 56 -2.45 -5.53 -10.25
N PRO A 57 -1.42 -5.72 -11.11
CA PRO A 57 -0.03 -5.68 -10.69
C PRO A 57 0.36 -4.32 -10.09
N HIS A 58 1.30 -4.34 -9.13
CA HIS A 58 1.90 -3.15 -8.51
C HIS A 58 0.97 -2.23 -7.73
N SER A 59 -0.29 -2.62 -7.56
CA SER A 59 -1.33 -1.75 -7.00
C SER A 59 -1.58 -2.00 -5.51
N PHE A 60 -1.01 -3.07 -4.94
CA PHE A 60 -1.16 -3.37 -3.53
C PHE A 60 0.13 -3.08 -2.73
N VAL A 61 0.02 -3.26 -1.41
CA VAL A 61 1.08 -2.99 -0.43
C VAL A 61 2.41 -3.62 -0.86
N GLY A 62 3.49 -2.85 -0.90
CA GLY A 62 4.81 -3.37 -1.27
C GLY A 62 4.94 -3.82 -2.73
N GLY A 63 4.04 -3.36 -3.61
CA GLY A 63 4.09 -3.62 -5.05
C GLY A 63 3.61 -5.01 -5.47
N ILE A 64 2.92 -5.72 -4.58
CA ILE A 64 2.24 -7.00 -4.89
C ILE A 64 0.86 -6.79 -5.50
#